data_AF-A0A258W6C5-F1
#
_entry.id   AF-A0A258W6C5-F1
#
_cell.length_a   1.000
_cell.length_b   1.000
_cell.length_c   1.000
_cell.angle_alpha   90.00
_cell.angle_beta   90.00
_cell.angle_gamma   90.00
#
_symmetry.space_group_name_H-M   'P 1'
#
loop_
_entity.id
_entity.type
_entity.pdbx_description
1 polymer ?
#
loop_
_entity_poly.entity_id
_entity_poly.type
_entity_poly.pdbx_seq_one_letter_code
_entity_poly.pdbx_strand_id
1 'polypeptide(L)'
;MANLPQKGAAPLDWKNEAGPIRKFLNDISVTEIMINRYDRVFVERKGVIEETEGKFDNPEHFMRFVMALAVSVGRELNRRNPFLDAKLADGSRINIVVPPISIEAPAVTIRKFSPVMIHYNNLIHHGAFDEKMLYFLNQAVLTRLNIVVSGGTGSGKTTLLNLLSQFIPARERIVTIEDTCELQLSVKNQVKMECRSSVGEVQFDIKDLLKNSLRMRPDRIIIGEVRGGEALDMLVAMNTGHDGSMSTLHANSAHDALRRIEAMVLRGANDVPVSSVRQDIASTINIIVQAARAHDGTRRIVEIVEVLENVGESYRTERIFEFVPDKGFRSTGYIPKFVTSGKHPKLKLSPDFFNPEHKIKLTA
;
A
#
# COMPACT_ATOMS: atom_id res chain seq x y z
N MET A 1 -16.29 34.06 -26.08
CA MET A 1 -16.35 32.66 -26.55
C MET A 1 -14.96 32.29 -27.03
N ALA A 2 -14.17 31.61 -26.20
CA ALA A 2 -12.84 31.15 -26.59
C ALA A 2 -12.99 29.79 -27.31
N ASN A 3 -12.49 29.72 -28.54
CA ASN A 3 -12.56 28.51 -29.36
C ASN A 3 -11.77 27.36 -28.71
N LEU A 4 -12.43 26.22 -28.55
CA LEU A 4 -11.83 24.96 -28.14
C LEU A 4 -10.96 24.39 -29.29
N PRO A 5 -9.78 23.81 -29.01
CA PRO A 5 -8.97 23.19 -30.05
C PRO A 5 -9.63 21.92 -30.61
N GLN A 6 -9.55 21.75 -31.94
CA GLN A 6 -10.09 20.61 -32.67
C GLN A 6 -9.37 19.29 -32.31
N LYS A 7 -10.12 18.18 -32.29
CA LYS A 7 -9.61 16.81 -32.21
C LYS A 7 -8.57 16.56 -33.31
N GLY A 8 -7.31 16.33 -32.93
CA GLY A 8 -6.23 16.02 -33.86
C GLY A 8 -4.86 16.62 -33.49
N ALA A 9 -4.78 17.54 -32.53
CA ALA A 9 -3.50 17.99 -32.00
C ALA A 9 -2.80 16.84 -31.23
N ALA A 10 -1.48 16.71 -31.40
CA ALA A 10 -0.65 15.93 -30.48
C ALA A 10 -1.03 16.29 -29.04
N PRO A 11 -1.14 15.32 -28.10
CA PRO A 11 -1.58 15.63 -26.75
C PRO A 11 -0.73 16.77 -26.22
N LEU A 12 -1.37 17.89 -25.86
CA LEU A 12 -0.69 19.00 -25.21
C LEU A 12 0.10 18.40 -24.05
N ASP A 13 1.43 18.50 -24.10
CA ASP A 13 2.24 18.14 -22.94
C ASP A 13 1.90 19.15 -21.85
N TRP A 14 1.02 18.74 -20.94
CA TRP A 14 0.54 19.54 -19.81
C TRP A 14 1.71 20.09 -18.98
N LYS A 15 2.90 19.48 -19.07
CA LYS A 15 4.14 19.96 -18.46
C LYS A 15 4.59 21.32 -19.00
N ASN A 16 4.17 21.71 -20.20
CA ASN A 16 4.44 23.05 -20.74
C ASN A 16 3.60 24.13 -20.04
N GLU A 17 2.38 23.79 -19.61
CA GLU A 17 1.50 24.67 -18.82
C GLU A 17 1.75 24.54 -17.31
N ALA A 18 2.67 23.67 -16.88
CA ALA A 18 2.95 23.45 -15.45
C ALA A 18 3.60 24.66 -14.77
N GLY A 19 4.07 25.66 -15.53
CA GLY A 19 4.60 26.92 -15.02
C GLY A 19 5.49 26.75 -13.76
N PRO A 20 5.11 27.34 -12.62
CA PRO A 20 5.92 27.37 -11.40
C PRO A 20 6.10 25.98 -10.75
N ILE A 21 5.16 25.05 -10.97
CA ILE A 21 5.21 23.74 -10.31
C ILE A 21 6.15 22.77 -11.00
N ARG A 22 6.66 23.11 -12.21
CA ARG A 22 7.60 22.28 -12.97
C ARG A 22 8.84 21.92 -12.15
N LYS A 23 9.33 22.84 -11.31
CA LYS A 23 10.46 22.57 -10.41
C LYS A 23 10.14 21.48 -9.38
N PHE A 24 8.92 21.48 -8.83
CA PHE A 24 8.46 20.48 -7.85
C PHE A 24 8.14 19.12 -8.48
N LEU A 25 7.64 19.11 -9.72
CA LEU A 25 7.44 17.89 -10.48
C LEU A 25 8.77 17.14 -10.69
N ASN A 26 9.85 17.86 -10.98
CA ASN A 26 11.18 17.28 -11.18
C ASN A 26 11.95 16.98 -9.88
N ASP A 27 11.52 17.55 -8.76
CA ASP A 27 12.21 17.41 -7.47
C ASP A 27 11.83 16.08 -6.79
N ILE A 28 12.77 15.14 -6.77
CA ILE A 28 12.57 13.78 -6.22
C ILE A 28 12.24 13.75 -4.73
N SER A 29 12.52 14.81 -3.99
CA SER A 29 12.18 14.89 -2.57
C SER A 29 10.74 15.37 -2.30
N VAL A 30 10.04 15.89 -3.33
CA VAL A 30 8.61 16.16 -3.28
C VAL A 30 7.82 14.88 -3.53
N THR A 31 6.93 14.54 -2.61
CA THR A 31 6.03 13.38 -2.70
C THR A 31 4.63 13.77 -3.17
N GLU A 32 4.18 14.99 -2.87
CA GLU A 32 2.85 15.49 -3.21
C GLU A 32 2.89 16.99 -3.50
N ILE A 33 2.06 17.44 -4.45
CA ILE A 33 1.89 18.85 -4.82
C ILE A 33 0.40 19.18 -4.69
N MET A 34 0.08 20.21 -3.91
CA MET A 34 -1.30 20.67 -3.70
C MET A 34 -1.41 22.12 -4.17
N ILE A 35 -2.31 22.37 -5.11
CA ILE A 35 -2.55 23.69 -5.70
C ILE A 35 -3.97 24.07 -5.32
N ASN A 36 -4.09 24.83 -4.22
CA ASN A 36 -5.39 25.24 -3.68
C ASN A 36 -5.95 26.46 -4.41
N ARG A 37 -5.08 27.24 -5.05
CA ARG A 37 -5.39 28.38 -5.92
C ARG A 37 -4.20 28.65 -6.84
N TYR A 38 -4.39 29.45 -7.88
CA TYR A 38 -3.31 29.84 -8.81
C TYR A 38 -2.07 30.43 -8.08
N ASP A 39 -2.26 31.06 -6.92
CA ASP A 39 -1.22 31.70 -6.11
C ASP A 39 -0.95 31.02 -4.75
N ARG A 40 -1.50 29.81 -4.52
CA ARG A 40 -1.34 29.03 -3.28
C ARG A 40 -0.94 27.60 -3.60
N VAL A 41 0.35 27.34 -3.61
CA VAL A 41 0.95 26.04 -3.91
C VAL A 41 1.68 25.51 -2.68
N PHE A 42 1.34 24.29 -2.28
CA PHE A 42 1.97 23.54 -1.19
C PHE A 42 2.63 22.29 -1.76
N VAL A 43 3.66 21.81 -1.06
CA VAL A 43 4.28 20.51 -1.37
C VAL A 43 4.46 19.70 -0.10
N GLU A 44 4.42 18.38 -0.22
CA GLU A 44 4.87 17.48 0.84
C GLU A 44 6.33 17.07 0.59
N ARG A 45 7.17 17.24 1.60
CA ARG A 45 8.53 16.69 1.66
C ARG A 45 8.70 15.92 2.96
N LYS A 46 9.15 14.68 2.87
CA LYS A 46 9.40 13.83 4.05
C LYS A 46 8.20 13.77 5.02
N GLY A 47 6.97 13.83 4.52
CA GLY A 47 5.74 13.79 5.32
C GLY A 47 5.33 15.11 6.00
N VAL A 48 6.01 16.21 5.69
CA VAL A 48 5.71 17.56 6.16
C VAL A 48 5.19 18.39 4.99
N ILE A 49 4.07 19.09 5.19
CA ILE A 49 3.47 19.99 4.20
C ILE A 49 4.06 21.39 4.40
N GLU A 50 4.58 21.98 3.34
CA GLU A 50 5.13 23.34 3.32
C GLU A 50 4.47 24.18 2.22
N GLU A 51 4.20 25.45 2.53
CA GLU A 51 3.80 26.44 1.52
C GLU A 51 5.02 26.83 0.69
N THR A 52 4.83 26.99 -0.62
CA THR A 52 5.90 27.35 -1.54
C THR A 52 5.72 28.74 -2.10
N GLU A 53 6.81 29.31 -2.63
CA GLU A 53 6.75 30.56 -3.40
C GLU A 53 6.19 30.37 -4.84
N GLY A 54 5.84 29.15 -5.24
CA GLY A 54 5.33 28.86 -6.58
C GLY A 54 3.94 29.44 -6.80
N LYS A 55 3.77 30.28 -7.84
CA LYS A 55 2.50 30.89 -8.22
C LYS A 55 2.36 30.94 -9.74
N PHE A 56 1.20 30.56 -10.26
CA PHE A 56 0.84 30.73 -11.65
C PHE A 56 0.63 32.22 -11.93
N ASP A 57 0.87 32.65 -13.16
CA ASP A 57 0.83 34.08 -13.51
C ASP A 57 -0.53 34.72 -13.24
N ASN A 58 -1.61 33.97 -13.48
CA ASN A 58 -2.99 34.41 -13.30
C ASN A 58 -3.94 33.18 -13.29
N PRO A 59 -5.22 33.38 -12.89
CA PRO A 59 -6.24 32.33 -12.93
C PRO A 59 -6.40 31.66 -14.30
N GLU A 60 -6.23 32.39 -15.40
CA GLU A 60 -6.38 31.87 -16.75
C GLU A 60 -5.27 30.87 -17.11
N HIS A 61 -4.02 31.14 -16.74
CA HIS A 61 -2.90 30.21 -16.89
C HIS A 61 -3.15 28.94 -16.09
N PHE A 62 -3.55 29.07 -14.83
CA PHE A 62 -3.84 27.90 -14.01
C PHE A 62 -5.01 27.07 -14.58
N MET A 63 -6.05 27.72 -15.13
CA MET A 63 -7.14 26.99 -15.79
C MET A 63 -6.67 26.27 -17.06
N ARG A 64 -5.75 26.84 -17.85
CA ARG A 64 -5.15 26.14 -19.01
C ARG A 64 -4.40 24.88 -18.57
N PHE A 65 -3.62 24.98 -17.49
CA PHE A 65 -2.95 23.83 -16.88
C PHE A 65 -3.93 22.73 -16.44
N VAL A 66 -5.01 23.12 -15.73
CA VAL A 66 -6.06 22.20 -15.29
C VAL A 66 -6.73 21.48 -16.49
N MET A 67 -7.07 22.23 -17.53
CA MET A 67 -7.69 21.67 -18.74
C MET A 67 -6.71 20.75 -19.50
N ALA A 68 -5.43 21.12 -19.58
CA ALA A 68 -4.40 20.29 -20.20
C ALA A 68 -4.20 18.96 -19.44
N LEU A 69 -4.24 18.97 -18.10
CA LEU A 69 -4.22 17.75 -17.28
C LEU A 69 -5.40 16.83 -17.60
N ALA A 70 -6.63 17.37 -17.63
CA ALA A 70 -7.83 16.59 -17.94
C ALA A 70 -7.75 15.94 -19.32
N VAL A 71 -7.34 16.71 -20.34
CA VAL A 71 -7.13 16.20 -21.70
C VAL A 71 -6.08 15.10 -21.74
N SER A 72 -4.97 15.24 -20.99
CA SER A 72 -3.88 14.25 -20.97
C SER A 72 -4.30 12.88 -20.45
N VAL A 73 -5.33 12.83 -19.61
CA VAL A 73 -5.91 11.58 -19.07
C VAL A 73 -7.20 11.17 -19.81
N GLY A 74 -7.52 11.81 -20.93
CA GLY A 74 -8.67 11.48 -21.77
C GLY A 74 -10.02 11.84 -21.14
N ARG A 75 -10.06 12.86 -20.28
CA ARG A 75 -11.25 13.25 -19.52
C ARG A 75 -11.62 14.71 -19.77
N GLU A 76 -12.88 15.02 -19.52
CA GLU A 76 -13.42 16.36 -19.66
C GLU A 76 -13.83 16.91 -18.29
N LEU A 77 -13.37 18.13 -17.98
CA LEU A 77 -13.80 18.89 -16.81
C LEU A 77 -14.73 20.01 -17.25
N ASN A 78 -15.93 20.07 -16.66
CA ASN A 78 -16.90 21.13 -16.92
C ASN A 78 -17.85 21.26 -15.72
N ARG A 79 -18.82 22.18 -15.80
CA ARG A 79 -19.78 22.42 -14.71
C ARG A 79 -20.65 21.20 -14.36
N ARG A 80 -20.85 20.25 -15.28
CA ARG A 80 -21.61 19.00 -15.06
C ARG A 80 -20.73 17.88 -14.49
N ASN A 81 -19.45 17.87 -14.86
CA ASN A 81 -18.42 16.96 -14.36
C ASN A 81 -17.30 17.77 -13.67
N PRO A 82 -17.55 18.28 -12.44
CA PRO A 82 -16.69 19.25 -11.79
C PRO A 82 -15.51 18.64 -11.02
N PHE A 83 -15.32 17.33 -11.03
CA PHE A 83 -14.18 16.68 -10.39
C PHE A 83 -13.67 15.51 -11.23
N LEU A 84 -12.42 15.14 -10.98
CA LEU A 84 -11.69 14.12 -11.72
C LEU A 84 -10.68 13.45 -10.79
N ASP A 85 -10.67 12.12 -10.81
CA ASP A 85 -9.58 11.29 -10.29
C ASP A 85 -8.98 10.49 -11.45
N ALA A 86 -7.66 10.56 -11.61
CA ALA A 86 -6.97 9.89 -12.70
C ALA A 86 -5.49 9.61 -12.41
N LYS A 87 -4.88 8.84 -13.30
CA LYS A 87 -3.46 8.50 -13.29
C LYS A 87 -2.78 9.13 -14.52
N LEU A 88 -1.67 9.81 -14.29
CA LEU A 88 -0.82 10.37 -15.34
C LEU A 88 0.05 9.29 -15.98
N ALA A 89 0.60 9.59 -17.16
CA ALA A 89 1.48 8.68 -17.90
C ALA A 89 2.73 8.26 -17.12
N ASP A 90 3.20 9.09 -16.18
CA ASP A 90 4.34 8.78 -15.30
C ASP A 90 3.95 7.96 -14.06
N GLY A 91 2.67 7.61 -13.91
CA GLY A 91 2.12 6.84 -12.80
C GLY A 91 1.61 7.70 -11.63
N SER A 92 1.85 9.01 -11.64
CA SER A 92 1.38 9.92 -10.59
C SER A 92 -0.14 9.96 -10.57
N ARG A 93 -0.73 10.10 -9.39
CA ARG A 93 -2.18 10.24 -9.23
C ARG A 93 -2.54 11.72 -9.18
N ILE A 94 -3.63 12.06 -9.84
CA ILE A 94 -4.19 13.40 -9.81
C ILE A 94 -5.62 13.37 -9.31
N ASN A 95 -5.94 14.33 -8.45
CA ASN A 95 -7.29 14.72 -8.12
C ASN A 95 -7.47 16.18 -8.54
N ILE A 96 -8.56 16.47 -9.23
CA ILE A 96 -8.91 17.83 -9.64
C ILE A 96 -10.36 18.09 -9.24
N VAL A 97 -10.62 19.28 -8.70
CA VAL A 97 -11.96 19.81 -8.44
C VAL A 97 -12.05 21.21 -9.04
N VAL A 98 -13.14 21.52 -9.75
CA VAL A 98 -13.40 22.83 -10.37
C VAL A 98 -14.73 23.41 -9.91
N PRO A 99 -14.96 24.73 -10.08
CA PRO A 99 -16.26 25.33 -9.79
C PRO A 99 -17.41 24.67 -10.57
N PRO A 100 -18.60 24.50 -9.98
CA PRO A 100 -19.05 25.15 -8.73
C PRO A 100 -18.74 24.39 -7.44
N ILE A 101 -18.09 23.21 -7.50
CA ILE A 101 -17.83 22.41 -6.29
C ILE A 101 -16.70 23.00 -5.46
N SER A 102 -15.62 23.43 -6.11
CA SER A 102 -14.65 24.32 -5.48
C SER A 102 -15.13 25.77 -5.64
N ILE A 103 -15.43 26.44 -4.53
CA ILE A 103 -16.14 27.72 -4.53
C ILE A 103 -15.29 28.85 -5.13
N GLU A 104 -14.01 28.93 -4.73
CA GLU A 104 -13.15 30.08 -5.07
C GLU A 104 -12.38 29.90 -6.39
N ALA A 105 -11.86 28.69 -6.65
CA ALA A 105 -10.99 28.40 -7.78
C ALA A 105 -10.90 26.87 -7.98
N PRO A 106 -10.38 26.39 -9.13
CA PRO A 106 -9.93 25.01 -9.25
C PRO A 106 -8.95 24.63 -8.14
N ALA A 107 -8.98 23.37 -7.71
CA ALA A 107 -8.00 22.78 -6.81
C ALA A 107 -7.42 21.52 -7.47
N VAL A 108 -6.11 21.32 -7.33
CA VAL A 108 -5.40 20.17 -7.91
C VAL A 108 -4.48 19.56 -6.86
N THR A 109 -4.57 18.24 -6.69
CA THR A 109 -3.61 17.47 -5.89
C THR A 109 -2.92 16.46 -6.81
N ILE A 110 -1.59 16.49 -6.83
CA ILE A 110 -0.75 15.55 -7.57
C ILE A 110 0.08 14.76 -6.56
N ARG A 111 -0.27 13.48 -6.37
CA ARG A 111 0.56 12.55 -5.60
C ARG A 111 1.53 11.88 -6.56
N LYS A 112 2.81 12.24 -6.46
CA LYS A 112 3.84 11.81 -7.41
C LYS A 112 4.09 10.33 -7.27
N PHE A 113 4.24 9.65 -8.41
CA PHE A 113 4.81 8.31 -8.42
C PHE A 113 6.32 8.42 -8.16
N SER A 114 6.81 7.73 -7.13
CA SER A 114 8.24 7.63 -6.88
C SER A 114 8.77 6.35 -7.53
N PRO A 115 9.59 6.43 -8.58
CA PRO A 115 10.23 5.24 -9.17
C PRO A 115 11.37 4.69 -8.28
N VAL A 116 11.67 5.36 -7.16
CA VAL A 116 12.75 4.95 -6.27
C VAL A 116 12.30 3.73 -5.48
N MET A 117 12.92 2.58 -5.78
CA MET A 117 12.77 1.39 -4.97
C MET A 117 13.33 1.66 -3.56
N ILE A 118 12.49 1.44 -2.55
CA ILE A 118 12.87 1.67 -1.16
C ILE A 118 13.78 0.53 -0.71
N HIS A 119 15.02 0.87 -0.35
CA HIS A 119 16.00 -0.08 0.19
C HIS A 119 15.84 -0.23 1.71
N TYR A 120 16.02 -1.44 2.23
CA TYR A 120 15.85 -1.75 3.66
C TYR A 120 16.77 -0.93 4.57
N ASN A 121 18.01 -0.65 4.14
CA ASN A 121 18.94 0.19 4.91
C ASN A 121 18.32 1.56 5.25
N ASN A 122 17.63 2.19 4.30
CA ASN A 122 16.99 3.49 4.55
C ASN A 122 15.89 3.36 5.61
N LEU A 123 15.11 2.28 5.59
CA LEU A 123 14.05 2.03 6.56
C LEU A 123 14.62 1.75 7.97
N ILE A 124 15.73 1.02 8.08
CA ILE A 124 16.44 0.83 9.35
C ILE A 124 16.99 2.17 9.86
N HIS A 125 17.66 2.96 9.00
CA HIS A 125 18.20 4.27 9.37
C HIS A 125 17.11 5.27 9.82
N HIS A 126 15.94 5.22 9.20
CA HIS A 126 14.77 6.00 9.61
C HIS A 126 14.04 5.40 10.82
N GLY A 127 14.54 4.31 11.40
CA GLY A 127 14.00 3.70 12.60
C GLY A 127 12.65 3.02 12.40
N ALA A 128 12.37 2.49 11.20
CA ALA A 128 11.12 1.78 10.92
C ALA A 128 11.05 0.39 11.57
N PHE A 129 12.20 -0.29 11.64
CA PHE A 129 12.42 -1.58 12.31
C PHE A 129 13.95 -1.78 12.45
N ASP A 130 14.37 -2.78 13.23
CA ASP A 130 15.78 -3.13 13.37
C ASP A 130 16.21 -4.29 12.44
N GLU A 131 17.51 -4.57 12.41
CA GLU A 131 18.11 -5.67 11.64
C GLU A 131 17.51 -7.04 12.01
N LYS A 132 17.08 -7.21 13.26
CA LYS A 132 16.54 -8.46 13.76
C LYS A 132 15.15 -8.75 13.20
N MET A 133 14.29 -7.75 13.22
CA MET A 133 13.00 -7.78 12.57
C MET A 133 13.14 -7.92 11.06
N LEU A 134 14.11 -7.25 10.42
CA LEU A 134 14.39 -7.40 8.99
C LEU A 134 14.73 -8.86 8.63
N TYR A 135 15.65 -9.48 9.38
CA TYR A 135 16.04 -10.86 9.14
C TYR A 135 14.85 -11.82 9.30
N PHE A 136 14.06 -11.63 10.36
CA PHE A 136 12.84 -12.39 10.59
C PHE A 136 11.84 -12.26 9.42
N LEU A 137 11.55 -11.04 8.98
CA LEU A 137 10.61 -10.77 7.89
C LEU A 137 11.09 -11.35 6.56
N ASN A 138 12.40 -11.28 6.29
CA ASN A 138 13.00 -11.94 5.13
C ASN A 138 12.79 -13.46 5.19
N GLN A 139 13.07 -14.10 6.33
CA GLN A 139 12.81 -15.52 6.51
C GLN A 139 11.32 -15.86 6.33
N ALA A 140 10.41 -15.07 6.91
CA ALA A 140 8.97 -15.26 6.76
C ALA A 140 8.52 -15.24 5.29
N VAL A 141 9.03 -14.31 4.48
CA VAL A 141 8.75 -14.25 3.05
C VAL A 141 9.33 -15.46 2.32
N LEU A 142 10.59 -15.82 2.58
CA LEU A 142 11.26 -16.95 1.94
C LEU A 142 10.60 -18.30 2.25
N THR A 143 9.97 -18.44 3.42
CA THR A 143 9.25 -19.65 3.84
C THR A 143 7.76 -19.62 3.55
N ARG A 144 7.31 -18.64 2.75
CA ARG A 144 5.93 -18.50 2.30
C ARG A 144 4.92 -18.42 3.46
N LEU A 145 5.27 -17.68 4.52
CA LEU A 145 4.26 -17.28 5.49
C LEU A 145 3.30 -16.28 4.86
N ASN A 146 2.00 -16.44 5.09
CA ASN A 146 1.00 -15.44 4.73
C ASN A 146 1.10 -14.25 5.69
N ILE A 147 1.33 -13.06 5.13
CA ILE A 147 1.62 -11.84 5.90
C ILE A 147 0.56 -10.79 5.63
N VAL A 148 -0.01 -10.24 6.70
CA VAL A 148 -0.87 -9.06 6.62
C VAL A 148 -0.17 -7.87 7.26
N VAL A 149 0.05 -6.80 6.49
CA VAL A 149 0.57 -5.53 7.02
C VAL A 149 -0.60 -4.63 7.39
N SER A 150 -0.73 -4.28 8.66
CA SER A 150 -1.81 -3.42 9.14
C SER A 150 -1.31 -2.11 9.72
N GLY A 151 -2.21 -1.13 9.90
CA GLY A 151 -1.86 0.22 10.33
C GLY A 151 -2.80 1.31 9.81
N GLY A 152 -2.76 2.47 10.47
CA GLY A 152 -3.56 3.64 10.09
C GLY A 152 -3.16 4.25 8.73
N THR A 153 -3.89 5.26 8.29
CA THR A 153 -3.50 6.08 7.12
C THR A 153 -2.11 6.70 7.32
N GLY A 154 -1.27 6.66 6.29
CA GLY A 154 0.08 7.25 6.34
C GLY A 154 1.11 6.53 7.22
N SER A 155 0.77 5.34 7.77
CA SER A 155 1.68 4.52 8.60
C SER A 155 2.78 3.80 7.82
N GLY A 156 2.73 3.80 6.49
CA GLY A 156 3.74 3.14 5.64
C GLY A 156 3.44 1.69 5.27
N LYS A 157 2.18 1.22 5.38
CA LYS A 157 1.79 -0.15 5.01
C LYS A 157 2.27 -0.57 3.62
N THR A 158 1.93 0.20 2.58
CA THR A 158 2.33 -0.13 1.20
C THR A 158 3.84 -0.11 1.03
N THR A 159 4.54 0.79 1.73
CA THR A 159 6.01 0.82 1.77
C THR A 159 6.58 -0.48 2.36
N LEU A 160 6.03 -0.95 3.49
CA LEU A 160 6.45 -2.22 4.09
C LEU A 160 6.10 -3.42 3.20
N LEU A 161 4.91 -3.44 2.61
CA LEU A 161 4.53 -4.49 1.66
C LEU A 161 5.47 -4.51 0.44
N ASN A 162 5.86 -3.35 -0.06
CA ASN A 162 6.81 -3.21 -1.16
C ASN A 162 8.24 -3.62 -0.77
N LEU A 163 8.62 -3.48 0.51
CA LEU A 163 9.86 -4.06 1.02
C LEU A 163 9.78 -5.58 1.06
N LEU A 164 8.73 -6.13 1.67
CA LEU A 164 8.55 -7.58 1.81
C LEU A 164 8.52 -8.28 0.44
N SER A 165 7.90 -7.64 -0.55
CA SER A 165 7.84 -8.17 -1.91
C SER A 165 9.22 -8.26 -2.59
N GLN A 166 10.23 -7.50 -2.15
CA GLN A 166 11.60 -7.60 -2.65
C GLN A 166 12.34 -8.84 -2.15
N PHE A 167 11.89 -9.46 -1.05
CA PHE A 167 12.46 -10.72 -0.54
C PHE A 167 11.93 -11.96 -1.25
N ILE A 168 10.94 -11.80 -2.13
CA ILE A 168 10.38 -12.91 -2.90
C ILE A 168 11.47 -13.47 -3.85
N PRO A 169 11.70 -14.79 -3.88
CA PRO A 169 12.64 -15.41 -4.79
C PRO A 169 12.34 -15.10 -6.26
N ALA A 170 13.36 -14.70 -7.03
CA ALA A 170 13.22 -14.29 -8.43
C ALA A 170 12.63 -15.34 -9.40
N ARG A 171 12.58 -16.62 -8.98
CA ARG A 171 12.01 -17.74 -9.75
C ARG A 171 10.49 -17.85 -9.65
N GLU A 172 9.88 -17.17 -8.68
CA GLU A 172 8.44 -17.27 -8.43
C GLU A 172 7.65 -16.38 -9.39
N ARG A 173 6.43 -16.79 -9.73
CA ARG A 173 5.47 -16.01 -10.51
C ARG A 173 4.54 -15.24 -9.58
N ILE A 174 4.52 -13.92 -9.68
CA ILE A 174 3.72 -13.08 -8.78
C ILE A 174 2.61 -12.35 -9.52
N VAL A 175 1.39 -12.38 -8.98
CA VAL A 175 0.30 -11.51 -9.42
C VAL A 175 0.07 -10.45 -8.35
N THR A 176 0.12 -9.18 -8.74
CA THR A 176 -0.23 -8.04 -7.87
C THR A 176 -1.59 -7.49 -8.28
N ILE A 177 -2.43 -7.16 -7.30
CA ILE A 177 -3.78 -6.64 -7.50
C ILE A 177 -3.92 -5.40 -6.63
N GLU A 178 -4.14 -4.24 -7.23
CA GLU A 178 -4.19 -2.96 -6.53
C GLU A 178 -5.32 -2.08 -7.07
N ASP A 179 -5.94 -1.26 -6.21
CA ASP A 179 -6.83 -0.18 -6.68
C ASP A 179 -6.09 0.75 -7.64
N THR A 180 -4.83 1.02 -7.34
CA THR A 180 -3.90 1.74 -8.21
C THR A 180 -2.49 1.26 -7.91
N CYS A 181 -1.79 0.81 -8.95
CA CYS A 181 -0.48 0.19 -8.85
C CYS A 181 0.56 1.09 -8.16
N GLU A 182 0.95 0.74 -6.94
CA GLU A 182 2.05 1.32 -6.17
C GLU A 182 3.22 0.33 -6.02
N LEU A 183 2.96 -0.98 -6.09
CA LEU A 183 3.97 -2.00 -5.82
C LEU A 183 5.03 -2.10 -6.94
N GLN A 184 6.29 -2.21 -6.50
CA GLN A 184 7.48 -2.30 -7.34
C GLN A 184 8.28 -3.55 -6.97
N LEU A 185 7.92 -4.67 -7.59
CA LEU A 185 8.60 -5.94 -7.38
C LEU A 185 9.86 -6.01 -8.24
N SER A 186 10.93 -6.57 -7.67
CA SER A 186 12.18 -6.90 -8.38
C SER A 186 12.05 -8.15 -9.28
N VAL A 187 11.02 -8.97 -9.03
CA VAL A 187 10.77 -10.23 -9.76
C VAL A 187 10.35 -9.96 -11.21
N LYS A 188 11.00 -10.63 -12.16
CA LYS A 188 10.69 -10.47 -13.60
C LYS A 188 9.37 -11.13 -14.01
N ASN A 189 9.07 -12.30 -13.47
CA ASN A 189 7.85 -13.06 -13.77
C ASN A 189 6.67 -12.52 -12.94
N GLN A 190 6.23 -11.30 -13.24
CA GLN A 190 5.12 -10.67 -12.54
C GLN A 190 4.01 -10.23 -13.49
N VAL A 191 2.78 -10.22 -12.98
CA VAL A 191 1.62 -9.59 -13.61
C VAL A 191 1.09 -8.54 -12.66
N LYS A 192 0.89 -7.32 -13.16
CA LYS A 192 0.28 -6.23 -12.40
C LYS A 192 -1.15 -6.01 -12.88
N MET A 193 -2.09 -6.10 -11.95
CA MET A 193 -3.51 -5.89 -12.21
C MET A 193 -3.97 -4.68 -11.40
N GLU A 194 -4.63 -3.75 -12.09
CA GLU A 194 -5.15 -2.51 -11.50
C GLU A 194 -6.67 -2.51 -11.65
N CYS A 195 -7.40 -2.11 -10.61
CA CYS A 195 -8.85 -1.93 -10.70
C CYS A 195 -9.22 -0.88 -11.76
N ARG A 196 -10.39 -1.05 -12.39
CA ARG A 196 -10.97 -0.05 -13.29
C ARG A 196 -12.30 0.45 -12.75
N SER A 197 -12.41 1.77 -12.60
CA SER A 197 -13.60 2.47 -12.09
C SER A 197 -13.97 3.69 -12.94
N SER A 198 -13.78 3.61 -14.25
CA SER A 198 -14.03 4.69 -15.21
C SER A 198 -15.52 4.88 -15.50
N VAL A 199 -16.01 6.12 -15.43
CA VAL A 199 -17.36 6.47 -15.91
C VAL A 199 -17.52 6.07 -17.38
N GLY A 200 -18.53 5.24 -17.68
CA GLY A 200 -18.85 4.75 -19.02
C GLY A 200 -18.16 3.44 -19.44
N GLU A 201 -17.34 2.84 -18.57
CA GLU A 201 -16.68 1.56 -18.82
C GLU A 201 -17.14 0.48 -17.83
N VAL A 202 -16.90 -0.78 -18.18
CA VAL A 202 -17.10 -1.92 -17.26
C VAL A 202 -16.15 -1.75 -16.08
N GLN A 203 -16.71 -1.81 -14.87
CA GLN A 203 -15.94 -1.75 -13.63
C GLN A 203 -15.35 -3.11 -13.32
N PHE A 204 -14.10 -3.12 -12.87
CA PHE A 204 -13.41 -4.31 -12.37
C PHE A 204 -12.80 -3.98 -11.01
N ASP A 205 -13.30 -4.63 -9.98
CA ASP A 205 -12.83 -4.44 -8.60
C ASP A 205 -11.76 -5.49 -8.22
N ILE A 206 -11.23 -5.41 -6.99
CA ILE A 206 -10.21 -6.36 -6.51
C ILE A 206 -10.73 -7.80 -6.56
N LYS A 207 -12.01 -8.02 -6.27
CA LYS A 207 -12.63 -9.35 -6.24
C LYS A 207 -12.64 -9.98 -7.63
N ASP A 208 -12.99 -9.21 -8.66
CA ASP A 208 -12.97 -9.67 -10.06
C ASP A 208 -11.55 -10.04 -10.51
N LEU A 209 -10.58 -9.18 -10.21
CA LEU A 209 -9.19 -9.39 -10.57
C LEU A 209 -8.60 -10.61 -9.83
N LEU A 210 -8.96 -10.79 -8.55
CA LEU A 210 -8.50 -11.91 -7.74
C LEU A 210 -9.03 -13.24 -8.27
N LYS A 211 -10.33 -13.32 -8.60
CA LYS A 211 -10.89 -14.52 -9.25
C LYS A 211 -10.20 -14.87 -10.56
N ASN A 212 -9.86 -13.86 -11.37
CA ASN A 212 -9.13 -14.09 -12.61
C ASN A 212 -7.70 -14.57 -12.35
N SER A 213 -7.02 -14.00 -11.35
CA SER A 213 -5.63 -14.30 -11.02
C SER A 213 -5.39 -15.78 -10.68
N LEU A 214 -6.38 -16.46 -10.08
CA LEU A 214 -6.30 -17.89 -9.74
C LEU A 214 -6.10 -18.78 -10.98
N ARG A 215 -6.47 -18.32 -12.18
CA ARG A 215 -6.25 -19.04 -13.45
C ARG A 215 -4.88 -18.77 -14.07
N MET A 216 -4.11 -17.85 -13.51
CA MET A 216 -2.82 -17.41 -14.06
C MET A 216 -1.63 -18.22 -13.53
N ARG A 217 -1.90 -19.26 -12.74
CA ARG A 217 -0.91 -20.09 -12.03
C ARG A 217 0.14 -19.23 -11.27
N PRO A 218 -0.27 -18.29 -10.39
CA PRO A 218 0.69 -17.58 -9.56
C PRO A 218 1.32 -18.54 -8.53
N ASP A 219 2.57 -18.28 -8.15
CA ASP A 219 3.14 -18.80 -6.90
C ASP A 219 2.59 -18.03 -5.70
N ARG A 220 2.41 -16.70 -5.84
CA ARG A 220 1.83 -15.84 -4.81
C ARG A 220 0.94 -14.77 -5.42
N ILE A 221 -0.02 -14.32 -4.62
CA ILE A 221 -0.88 -13.20 -4.94
C ILE A 221 -0.65 -12.11 -3.89
N ILE A 222 -0.36 -10.90 -4.35
CA ILE A 222 -0.18 -9.74 -3.47
C ILE A 222 -1.31 -8.77 -3.72
N ILE A 223 -2.12 -8.53 -2.69
CA ILE A 223 -3.25 -7.60 -2.77
C ILE A 223 -2.83 -6.30 -2.08
N GLY A 224 -2.80 -5.19 -2.82
CA GLY A 224 -2.32 -3.89 -2.32
C GLY A 224 -3.02 -3.47 -1.02
N GLU A 225 -4.35 -3.53 -0.99
CA GLU A 225 -5.13 -3.29 0.22
C GLU A 225 -6.47 -4.02 0.14
N VAL A 226 -6.87 -4.69 1.23
CA VAL A 226 -8.20 -5.31 1.37
C VAL A 226 -9.10 -4.41 2.23
N ARG A 227 -10.30 -4.12 1.72
CA ARG A 227 -11.28 -3.17 2.26
C ARG A 227 -12.71 -3.73 2.32
N GLY A 228 -12.99 -4.84 1.66
CA GLY A 228 -14.35 -5.37 1.49
C GLY A 228 -14.43 -6.88 1.34
N GLY A 229 -15.47 -7.33 0.63
CA GLY A 229 -15.83 -8.76 0.50
C GLY A 229 -14.78 -9.63 -0.19
N GLU A 230 -13.79 -9.03 -0.88
CA GLU A 230 -12.62 -9.72 -1.43
C GLU A 230 -11.73 -10.38 -0.37
N ALA A 231 -11.91 -10.03 0.92
CA ALA A 231 -11.22 -10.69 2.02
C ALA A 231 -11.46 -12.21 2.06
N LEU A 232 -12.68 -12.66 1.70
CA LEU A 232 -12.97 -14.09 1.61
C LEU A 232 -12.16 -14.75 0.50
N ASP A 233 -12.20 -14.16 -0.70
CA ASP A 233 -11.44 -14.65 -1.86
C ASP A 233 -9.92 -14.64 -1.58
N MET A 234 -9.42 -13.67 -0.80
CA MET A 234 -8.03 -13.63 -0.35
C MET A 234 -7.69 -14.82 0.54
N LEU A 235 -8.52 -15.12 1.55
CA LEU A 235 -8.30 -16.26 2.44
C LEU A 235 -8.34 -17.58 1.68
N VAL A 236 -9.31 -17.71 0.76
CA VAL A 236 -9.41 -18.89 -0.11
C VAL A 236 -8.15 -19.03 -0.95
N ALA A 237 -7.66 -17.96 -1.59
CA ALA A 237 -6.43 -18.00 -2.37
C ALA A 237 -5.22 -18.44 -1.53
N MET A 238 -5.05 -17.85 -0.35
CA MET A 238 -3.99 -18.17 0.61
C MET A 238 -4.00 -19.63 1.07
N ASN A 239 -5.19 -20.22 1.21
CA ASN A 239 -5.36 -21.63 1.57
C ASN A 239 -5.26 -22.60 0.38
N THR A 240 -5.55 -22.15 -0.85
CA THR A 240 -5.64 -23.02 -2.03
C THR A 240 -4.40 -22.96 -2.91
N GLY A 241 -3.23 -23.15 -2.30
CA GLY A 241 -1.96 -23.32 -3.03
C GLY A 241 -1.26 -22.04 -3.47
N HIS A 242 -1.68 -20.88 -2.95
CA HIS A 242 -0.99 -19.60 -3.12
C HIS A 242 -0.45 -19.10 -1.78
N ASP A 243 0.28 -19.98 -1.10
CA ASP A 243 0.94 -19.68 0.17
C ASP A 243 1.99 -18.58 0.02
N GLY A 244 2.29 -17.87 1.10
CA GLY A 244 3.22 -16.74 1.06
C GLY A 244 2.63 -15.48 0.43
N SER A 245 1.32 -15.46 0.20
CA SER A 245 0.58 -14.30 -0.26
C SER A 245 0.57 -13.21 0.83
N MET A 246 0.49 -11.96 0.39
CA MET A 246 0.62 -10.82 1.29
C MET A 246 -0.41 -9.75 0.97
N SER A 247 -0.87 -9.02 1.98
CA SER A 247 -1.77 -7.90 1.77
C SER A 247 -1.58 -6.80 2.81
N THR A 248 -2.18 -5.63 2.56
CA THR A 248 -2.36 -4.60 3.58
C THR A 248 -3.82 -4.40 3.95
N LEU A 249 -4.08 -3.89 5.15
CA LEU A 249 -5.41 -3.43 5.54
C LEU A 249 -5.34 -2.35 6.62
N HIS A 250 -6.35 -1.48 6.68
CA HIS A 250 -6.41 -0.45 7.71
C HIS A 250 -6.94 -1.01 9.04
N ALA A 251 -6.13 -0.99 10.10
CA ALA A 251 -6.55 -1.28 11.47
C ALA A 251 -5.69 -0.54 12.50
N ASN A 252 -6.21 -0.43 13.72
CA ASN A 252 -5.55 0.28 14.82
C ASN A 252 -4.62 -0.61 15.66
N SER A 253 -4.72 -1.93 15.51
CA SER A 253 -3.86 -2.94 16.16
C SER A 253 -3.90 -4.24 15.38
N ALA A 254 -2.99 -5.17 15.66
CA ALA A 254 -3.02 -6.48 15.02
C ALA A 254 -4.31 -7.27 15.35
N HIS A 255 -4.83 -7.14 16.57
CA HIS A 255 -6.10 -7.77 16.95
C HIS A 255 -7.30 -7.11 16.26
N ASP A 256 -7.31 -5.78 16.09
CA ASP A 256 -8.33 -5.09 15.30
C ASP A 256 -8.29 -5.53 13.84
N ALA A 257 -7.09 -5.78 13.29
CA ALA A 257 -6.93 -6.27 11.92
C ALA A 257 -7.66 -7.60 11.71
N LEU A 258 -7.53 -8.57 12.63
CA LEU A 258 -8.24 -9.85 12.56
C LEU A 258 -9.77 -9.67 12.59
N ARG A 259 -10.28 -8.84 13.50
CA ARG A 259 -11.73 -8.54 13.59
C ARG A 259 -12.26 -7.86 12.33
N ARG A 260 -11.45 -7.01 11.69
CA ARG A 260 -11.82 -6.36 10.44
C ARG A 260 -11.85 -7.34 9.28
N ILE A 261 -10.90 -8.27 9.19
CA ILE A 261 -10.95 -9.37 8.21
C ILE A 261 -12.20 -10.22 8.44
N GLU A 262 -12.51 -10.60 9.69
CA GLU A 262 -13.76 -11.32 10.03
C GLU A 262 -14.99 -10.58 9.51
N ALA A 263 -15.12 -9.29 9.83
CA ALA A 263 -16.25 -8.49 9.38
C ALA A 263 -16.33 -8.36 7.84
N MET A 264 -15.19 -8.26 7.16
CA MET A 264 -15.11 -8.20 5.70
C MET A 264 -15.54 -9.51 5.05
N VAL A 265 -15.09 -10.65 5.60
CA VAL A 265 -15.48 -11.99 5.16
C VAL A 265 -16.98 -12.21 5.36
N LEU A 266 -17.52 -11.87 6.53
CA LEU A 266 -18.95 -12.04 6.84
C LEU A 266 -19.86 -11.16 5.96
N ARG A 267 -19.37 -10.05 5.41
CA ARG A 267 -20.10 -9.25 4.41
C ARG A 267 -20.10 -9.88 3.03
N GLY A 268 -19.07 -10.67 2.70
CA GLY A 268 -18.90 -11.33 1.41
C GLY A 268 -19.45 -12.76 1.36
N ALA A 269 -19.69 -13.38 2.51
CA ALA A 269 -20.16 -14.74 2.68
C ALA A 269 -21.62 -14.78 3.14
N ASN A 270 -22.44 -15.62 2.50
CA ASN A 270 -23.80 -15.88 2.97
C ASN A 270 -23.80 -17.09 3.90
N ASP A 271 -24.45 -16.98 5.05
CA ASP A 271 -24.74 -18.09 5.98
C ASP A 271 -23.52 -18.89 6.48
N VAL A 272 -22.34 -18.26 6.59
CA VAL A 272 -21.16 -18.90 7.18
C VAL A 272 -21.09 -18.63 8.69
N PRO A 273 -20.99 -19.66 9.55
CA PRO A 273 -20.79 -19.47 10.98
C PRO A 273 -19.54 -18.66 11.28
N VAL A 274 -19.65 -17.69 12.19
CA VAL A 274 -18.53 -16.82 12.60
C VAL A 274 -17.35 -17.64 13.14
N SER A 275 -17.62 -18.74 13.84
CA SER A 275 -16.59 -19.66 14.34
C SER A 275 -15.75 -20.29 13.21
N SER A 276 -16.38 -20.66 12.08
CA SER A 276 -15.68 -21.17 10.90
C SER A 276 -14.82 -20.09 10.25
N VAL A 277 -15.36 -18.87 10.08
CA VAL A 277 -14.58 -17.73 9.56
C VAL A 277 -13.35 -17.45 10.43
N ARG A 278 -13.52 -17.48 11.75
CA ARG A 278 -12.41 -17.30 12.69
C ARG A 278 -11.35 -18.39 12.54
N GLN A 279 -11.76 -19.65 12.44
CA GLN A 279 -10.85 -20.78 12.24
C GLN A 279 -10.09 -20.66 10.91
N ASP A 280 -10.78 -20.29 9.84
CA ASP A 280 -10.16 -20.06 8.53
C ASP A 280 -9.12 -18.93 8.64
N ILE A 281 -9.48 -17.79 9.21
CA ILE A 281 -8.53 -16.66 9.40
C ILE A 281 -7.30 -17.10 10.20
N ALA A 282 -7.50 -17.80 11.32
CA ALA A 282 -6.42 -18.21 12.21
C ALA A 282 -5.49 -19.29 11.63
N SER A 283 -6.02 -20.14 10.74
CA SER A 283 -5.23 -21.16 10.03
C SER A 283 -4.53 -20.61 8.79
N THR A 284 -5.07 -19.54 8.20
CA THR A 284 -4.57 -18.97 6.94
C THR A 284 -3.48 -17.94 7.16
N ILE A 285 -3.70 -16.98 8.07
CA ILE A 285 -2.79 -15.86 8.29
C ILE A 285 -1.75 -16.30 9.30
N ASN A 286 -0.46 -16.21 8.97
CA ASN A 286 0.59 -16.62 9.90
C ASN A 286 1.03 -15.48 10.79
N ILE A 287 1.27 -14.30 10.21
CA ILE A 287 1.71 -13.13 10.95
C ILE A 287 1.00 -11.85 10.54
N ILE A 288 0.81 -10.96 11.51
CA ILE A 288 0.40 -9.57 11.28
C ILE A 288 1.55 -8.65 11.64
N VAL A 289 1.90 -7.76 10.73
CA VAL A 289 2.89 -6.70 10.93
C VAL A 289 2.15 -5.39 11.12
N GLN A 290 2.11 -4.87 12.35
CA GLN A 290 1.41 -3.63 12.65
C GLN A 290 2.36 -2.45 12.51
N ALA A 291 2.02 -1.52 11.63
CA ALA A 291 2.71 -0.26 11.40
C ALA A 291 1.95 0.92 12.03
N ALA A 292 2.69 1.90 12.52
CA ALA A 292 2.15 3.15 13.03
C ALA A 292 3.00 4.35 12.59
N ARG A 293 2.37 5.53 12.57
CA ARG A 293 3.07 6.81 12.45
C ARG A 293 3.16 7.43 13.85
N ALA A 294 4.37 7.62 14.35
CA ALA A 294 4.63 8.30 15.62
C ALA A 294 4.41 9.82 15.49
N HIS A 295 4.30 10.51 16.62
CA HIS A 295 4.07 11.96 16.68
C HIS A 295 5.16 12.78 16.00
N ASP A 296 6.40 12.27 16.00
CA ASP A 296 7.55 12.86 15.30
C ASP A 296 7.51 12.64 13.77
N GLY A 297 6.45 12.00 13.27
CA GLY A 297 6.27 11.66 11.85
C GLY A 297 6.94 10.36 11.44
N THR A 298 7.73 9.72 12.31
CA THR A 298 8.43 8.47 12.00
C THR A 298 7.42 7.33 11.79
N ARG A 299 7.60 6.55 10.72
CA ARG A 299 6.79 5.36 10.42
C ARG A 299 7.52 4.13 10.92
N ARG A 300 6.89 3.32 11.79
CA ARG A 300 7.53 2.20 12.50
C ARG A 300 6.65 0.97 12.56
N ILE A 301 7.25 -0.22 12.60
CA ILE A 301 6.58 -1.46 12.99
C ILE A 301 6.46 -1.45 14.52
N VAL A 302 5.24 -1.39 15.05
CA VAL A 302 5.00 -1.35 16.50
C VAL A 302 4.86 -2.73 17.12
N GLU A 303 4.39 -3.70 16.36
CA GLU A 303 4.36 -5.11 16.77
C GLU A 303 4.38 -6.03 15.54
N ILE A 304 4.94 -7.22 15.72
CA ILE A 304 4.75 -8.36 14.83
C ILE A 304 4.16 -9.48 15.67
N VAL A 305 2.98 -9.97 15.30
CA VAL A 305 2.28 -11.04 16.03
C VAL A 305 2.19 -12.30 15.19
N GLU A 306 2.31 -13.46 15.83
CA GLU A 306 1.83 -14.73 15.29
C GLU A 306 0.32 -14.83 15.55
N VAL A 307 -0.43 -15.25 14.54
CA VAL A 307 -1.84 -15.61 14.69
C VAL A 307 -1.90 -17.09 15.02
N LEU A 308 -2.63 -17.44 16.09
CA LEU A 308 -2.76 -18.79 16.58
C LEU A 308 -4.19 -19.31 16.44
N GLU A 309 -4.33 -20.63 16.49
CA GLU A 309 -5.63 -21.30 16.60
C GLU A 309 -6.48 -20.69 17.74
N ASN A 310 -7.74 -20.42 17.42
CA ASN A 310 -8.65 -19.77 18.35
C ASN A 310 -9.00 -20.69 19.52
N VAL A 311 -9.20 -20.07 20.70
CA VAL A 311 -9.77 -20.73 21.87
C VAL A 311 -11.06 -19.97 22.22
N GLY A 312 -12.20 -20.63 22.07
CA GLY A 312 -13.51 -20.00 22.28
C GLY A 312 -13.84 -18.94 21.21
N GLU A 313 -14.31 -17.78 21.64
CA GLU A 313 -14.82 -16.73 20.73
C GLU A 313 -13.79 -15.66 20.35
N SER A 314 -12.57 -15.69 20.91
CA SER A 314 -11.55 -14.68 20.67
C SER A 314 -10.38 -15.20 19.83
N TYR A 315 -9.82 -14.31 19.01
CA TYR A 315 -8.54 -14.56 18.36
C TYR A 315 -7.43 -14.68 19.39
N ARG A 316 -6.59 -15.71 19.24
CA ARG A 316 -5.35 -15.83 20.00
C ARG A 316 -4.19 -15.35 19.16
N THR A 317 -3.38 -14.46 19.72
CA THR A 317 -2.19 -13.92 19.08
C THR A 317 -1.06 -13.81 20.09
N GLU A 318 0.18 -14.02 19.66
CA GLU A 318 1.36 -13.86 20.51
C GLU A 318 2.32 -12.88 19.81
N ARG A 319 2.79 -11.87 20.55
CA ARG A 319 3.75 -10.90 20.02
C ARG A 319 5.12 -11.56 19.91
N ILE A 320 5.71 -11.51 18.71
CA ILE A 320 7.07 -11.98 18.42
C ILE A 320 8.08 -10.83 18.63
N PHE A 321 7.68 -9.64 18.17
CA PHE A 321 8.44 -8.40 18.28
C PHE A 321 7.51 -7.27 18.70
N GLU A 322 8.07 -6.29 19.42
CA GLU A 322 7.38 -5.06 19.77
C GLU A 322 8.35 -3.87 19.78
N PHE A 323 7.79 -2.69 19.55
CA PHE A 323 8.44 -1.43 19.84
C PHE A 323 7.97 -0.93 21.20
N VAL A 324 8.93 -0.66 22.09
CA VAL A 324 8.66 -0.07 23.40
C VAL A 324 9.22 1.36 23.40
N PRO A 325 8.40 2.38 23.72
CA PRO A 325 8.89 3.74 23.91
C PRO A 325 10.13 3.76 24.81
N ASP A 326 11.12 4.58 24.45
CA ASP A 326 12.42 4.74 25.12
C ASP A 326 13.37 3.52 25.09
N LYS A 327 12.87 2.30 24.87
CA LYS A 327 13.69 1.06 24.79
C LYS A 327 13.94 0.59 23.36
N GLY A 328 13.18 1.08 22.39
CA GLY A 328 13.31 0.71 20.99
C GLY A 328 12.66 -0.64 20.65
N PHE A 329 13.15 -1.28 19.59
CA PHE A 329 12.67 -2.58 19.13
C PHE A 329 13.22 -3.71 20.01
N ARG A 330 12.37 -4.69 20.33
CA ARG A 330 12.81 -5.91 21.01
C ARG A 330 12.02 -7.13 20.57
N SER A 331 12.65 -8.29 20.66
CA SER A 331 11.90 -9.56 20.69
C SER A 331 11.28 -9.76 22.07
N THR A 332 10.17 -10.47 22.14
CA THR A 332 9.43 -10.73 23.38
C THR A 332 9.92 -11.98 24.13
N GLY A 333 10.78 -12.80 23.51
CA GLY A 333 11.10 -14.14 24.01
C GLY A 333 10.16 -15.24 23.52
N TYR A 334 9.03 -14.87 22.88
CA TYR A 334 8.11 -15.84 22.33
C TYR A 334 8.69 -16.51 21.08
N ILE A 335 8.71 -17.84 21.08
CA ILE A 335 9.14 -18.66 19.92
C ILE A 335 7.89 -19.07 19.16
N PRO A 336 7.70 -18.61 17.91
CA PRO A 336 6.51 -18.92 17.13
C PRO A 336 6.25 -20.41 16.94
N LYS A 337 4.99 -20.83 16.93
CA LYS A 337 4.61 -22.24 16.68
C LYS A 337 5.06 -22.70 15.30
N PHE A 338 5.02 -21.84 14.29
CA PHE A 338 5.53 -22.23 12.95
C PHE A 338 7.05 -22.48 12.92
N VAL A 339 7.81 -22.01 13.91
CA VAL A 339 9.24 -22.34 14.09
C VAL A 339 9.40 -23.73 14.71
N THR A 340 8.60 -24.06 15.73
CA THR A 340 8.74 -25.29 16.51
C THR A 340 7.98 -26.48 15.92
N SER A 341 6.93 -26.24 15.14
CA SER A 341 6.05 -27.29 14.59
C SER A 341 6.65 -28.09 13.43
N GLY A 342 7.77 -27.64 12.84
CA GLY A 342 8.38 -28.27 11.66
C GLY A 342 7.58 -28.11 10.35
N LYS A 343 6.44 -27.40 10.36
CA LYS A 343 5.59 -27.17 9.18
C LYS A 343 6.26 -26.31 8.10
N HIS A 344 7.27 -25.51 8.46
CA HIS A 344 8.05 -24.69 7.55
C HIS A 344 9.52 -25.10 7.57
N PRO A 345 9.89 -26.24 6.94
CA PRO A 345 11.23 -26.83 7.06
C PRO A 345 12.35 -25.97 6.45
N LYS A 346 11.99 -24.95 5.65
CA LYS A 346 12.92 -23.98 5.08
C LYS A 346 13.23 -22.82 6.03
N LEU A 347 12.54 -22.72 7.17
CA LEU A 347 12.74 -21.65 8.14
C LEU A 347 14.05 -21.85 8.89
N LYS A 348 15.00 -20.94 8.67
CA LYS A 348 16.34 -21.00 9.28
C LYS A 348 16.43 -20.10 10.50
N LEU A 349 15.48 -20.23 11.43
CA LEU A 349 15.48 -19.49 12.70
C LEU A 349 15.64 -20.47 13.85
N SER A 350 16.73 -20.34 14.61
CA SER A 350 16.88 -21.08 15.86
C SER A 350 15.95 -20.50 16.94
N PRO A 351 15.50 -21.30 17.93
CA PRO A 351 14.77 -20.78 19.08
C PRO A 351 15.47 -19.61 19.79
N ASP A 352 16.80 -19.67 19.90
CA ASP A 352 17.61 -18.61 20.53
C ASP A 352 17.49 -17.25 19.83
N PHE A 353 17.12 -17.23 18.55
CA PHE A 353 16.87 -16.00 17.82
C PHE A 353 15.85 -15.11 18.53
N PHE A 354 14.83 -15.70 19.16
CA PHE A 354 13.76 -14.94 19.82
C PHE A 354 14.12 -14.48 21.23
N ASN A 355 15.29 -14.85 21.75
CA ASN A 355 15.78 -14.30 23.01
C ASN A 355 16.02 -12.78 22.86
N PRO A 356 15.49 -11.92 23.76
CA PRO A 356 15.70 -10.47 23.71
C PRO A 356 17.18 -10.06 23.66
N GLU A 357 18.07 -10.81 24.32
CA GLU A 357 19.51 -10.53 24.38
C GLU A 357 20.29 -11.06 23.16
N HIS A 358 19.66 -11.88 22.31
CA HIS A 358 20.31 -12.43 21.14
C HIS A 358 20.50 -11.34 20.07
N LYS A 359 21.76 -10.96 19.83
CA LYS A 359 22.17 -10.03 18.78
C LYS A 359 22.46 -10.80 17.49
N ILE A 360 21.90 -10.33 16.38
CA ILE A 360 22.30 -10.81 15.05
C ILE A 360 23.63 -10.15 14.68
N LYS A 361 24.56 -10.92 14.11
CA LYS A 361 25.58 -10.35 13.22
C LYS A 361 25.06 -10.55 11.81
N LEU A 362 24.56 -9.49 11.17
CA LEU A 362 24.33 -9.55 9.73
C LEU A 362 25.70 -9.78 9.08
N THR A 363 25.96 -10.97 8.56
CA THR A 363 27.10 -11.17 7.68
C THR A 363 26.82 -10.39 6.40
N ALA A 364 27.71 -9.46 6.09
CA ALA A 364 27.64 -8.53 4.95
C ALA A 364 27.41 -9.23 3.61
#